data_AF-A0A2A4K1C5-F1
#
_entry.id   AF-A0A2A4K1C5-F1
#
_cell.length_a   1.000
_cell.length_b   1.000
_cell.length_c   1.000
_cell.angle_alpha   90.00
_cell.angle_beta   90.00
_cell.angle_gamma   90.00
#
_symmetry.space_group_name_H-M   'P 1'
#
loop_
_entity.id
_entity.type
_entity.pdbx_description
1 polymer ?
#
loop_
_entity_poly.entity_id
_entity_poly.type
_entity_poly.pdbx_seq_one_letter_code
_entity_poly.pdbx_strand_id
1 'polypeptide(L)'
;MAWLGSTVLNVFWKPTVNIVRTRYHADKQRVIRRFGYEEKIWSGGLLPRGVEKPLPMPEYRPANAWTERKALFGQNDYIDILGSGDLHPVKILYTVPSWIRGVTGNEYQILLRKRKMWANSGSRQTRPTKWKEMEKRISFLYRKLNRKTKTGPSPD
;
A
#
# COMPACT_ATOMS: atom_id res chain seq x y z
N MET A 1 -70.96 40.97 -25.85
CA MET A 1 -71.33 39.91 -26.81
C MET A 1 -70.07 39.26 -27.42
N ALA A 2 -69.18 38.65 -26.63
CA ALA A 2 -67.94 38.05 -27.17
C ALA A 2 -67.47 36.80 -26.41
N TRP A 3 -68.40 36.09 -25.75
CA TRP A 3 -68.08 34.92 -24.92
C TRP A 3 -68.95 33.70 -25.26
N LEU A 4 -69.31 33.55 -26.54
CA LEU A 4 -70.01 32.35 -27.05
C LEU A 4 -69.39 31.82 -28.36
N GLY A 5 -68.39 32.50 -28.93
CA GLY A 5 -67.79 32.12 -30.22
C GLY A 5 -66.59 31.16 -30.13
N SER A 6 -65.99 30.98 -28.95
CA SER A 6 -64.73 30.20 -28.80
C SER A 6 -64.95 28.70 -28.56
N THR A 7 -66.12 28.30 -28.07
CA THR A 7 -66.43 26.89 -27.79
C THR A 7 -66.75 26.10 -29.05
N VAL A 8 -67.44 26.71 -30.01
CA VAL A 8 -67.82 26.06 -31.27
C VAL A 8 -66.59 25.80 -32.15
N LEU A 9 -65.68 26.78 -32.27
CA LEU A 9 -64.45 26.63 -33.06
C LEU A 9 -63.50 25.54 -32.51
N ASN A 10 -63.42 25.38 -31.18
CA ASN A 10 -62.59 24.34 -30.55
C ASN A 10 -63.15 22.92 -30.68
N VAL A 11 -64.44 22.75 -31.01
CA VAL A 11 -65.04 21.43 -31.28
C VAL A 11 -64.74 20.99 -32.71
N PHE A 12 -64.74 21.91 -33.66
CA PHE A 12 -64.44 21.61 -35.07
C PHE A 12 -62.93 21.49 -35.35
N TRP A 13 -62.08 22.12 -34.56
CA TRP A 13 -60.63 22.01 -34.68
C TRP A 13 -60.04 21.02 -33.65
N LYS A 14 -60.47 19.76 -33.72
CA LYS A 14 -59.78 18.66 -33.03
C LYS A 14 -58.95 17.90 -34.05
N PRO A 15 -57.60 18.01 -34.03
CA PRO A 15 -56.79 17.23 -34.94
C PRO A 15 -57.07 15.74 -34.69
N THR A 16 -57.40 15.01 -35.75
CA THR A 16 -57.51 13.55 -35.70
C THR A 16 -56.13 12.96 -35.43
N VAL A 17 -55.85 12.65 -34.17
CA VAL A 17 -54.58 12.03 -33.77
C VAL A 17 -54.65 10.55 -34.10
N ASN A 18 -54.18 10.18 -35.29
CA ASN A 18 -54.02 8.77 -35.67
C ASN A 18 -52.87 8.16 -34.87
N ILE A 19 -53.18 7.31 -33.90
CA ILE A 19 -52.19 6.56 -33.13
C ILE A 19 -51.66 5.43 -34.03
N VAL A 20 -50.61 5.71 -34.79
CA VAL A 20 -49.92 4.70 -35.61
C VAL A 20 -49.25 3.69 -34.68
N ARG A 21 -49.85 2.50 -34.51
CA ARG A 21 -49.34 1.42 -33.65
C ARG A 21 -47.92 0.99 -34.00
N THR A 22 -47.56 1.04 -35.28
CA THR A 22 -46.25 0.60 -35.79
C THR A 22 -45.69 1.65 -36.77
N ARG A 23 -44.80 2.52 -36.29
CA ARG A 23 -43.97 3.35 -37.16
C ARG A 23 -42.78 2.55 -37.68
N TYR A 24 -42.38 2.79 -38.92
CA TYR A 24 -41.13 2.27 -39.47
C TYR A 24 -39.95 2.72 -38.58
N HIS A 25 -38.93 1.88 -38.46
CA HIS A 25 -37.89 2.07 -37.44
C HIS A 25 -37.14 3.41 -37.57
N ALA A 26 -37.02 3.95 -38.78
CA ALA A 26 -36.42 5.26 -39.05
C ALA A 26 -37.30 6.45 -38.62
N ASP A 27 -38.63 6.29 -38.60
CA ASP A 27 -39.59 7.36 -38.27
C ASP A 27 -39.95 7.42 -36.76
N LYS A 28 -39.33 6.55 -35.96
CA LYS A 28 -39.50 6.55 -34.50
C LYS A 28 -38.71 7.71 -33.91
N GLN A 29 -39.41 8.63 -33.25
CA GLN A 29 -38.76 9.69 -32.47
C GLN A 29 -37.87 9.07 -31.40
N ARG A 30 -36.62 9.51 -31.32
CA ARG A 30 -35.65 9.02 -30.36
C ARG A 30 -36.00 9.56 -28.98
N VAL A 31 -36.70 8.73 -28.19
CA VAL A 31 -37.03 9.07 -26.79
C VAL A 31 -35.74 9.04 -25.97
N ILE A 32 -35.34 10.18 -25.41
CA ILE A 32 -34.22 10.26 -24.47
C ILE A 32 -34.67 9.63 -23.15
N ARG A 33 -34.33 8.36 -22.96
CA ARG A 33 -34.58 7.65 -21.69
C ARG A 33 -33.47 8.03 -20.70
N ARG A 34 -33.83 8.27 -19.43
CA ARG A 34 -32.91 8.59 -18.32
C ARG A 34 -32.19 9.95 -18.44
N PHE A 35 -32.91 10.97 -18.92
CA PHE A 35 -32.41 12.35 -18.89
C PHE A 35 -32.07 12.75 -17.44
N GLY A 36 -30.83 13.19 -17.21
CA GLY A 36 -30.32 13.59 -15.88
C GLY A 36 -29.79 12.45 -15.00
N TYR A 37 -29.73 11.20 -15.47
CA TYR A 37 -29.11 10.11 -14.73
C TYR A 37 -27.59 10.07 -14.97
N GLU A 38 -26.80 10.16 -13.90
CA GLU A 38 -25.35 9.94 -13.95
C GLU A 38 -25.02 8.49 -13.61
N GLU A 39 -24.31 7.82 -14.52
CA GLU A 39 -23.88 6.43 -14.33
C GLU A 39 -22.72 6.36 -13.34
N LYS A 40 -22.97 5.78 -12.15
CA LYS A 40 -21.96 5.63 -11.09
C LYS A 40 -20.98 4.49 -11.34
N ILE A 41 -21.33 3.58 -12.24
CA ILE A 41 -20.50 2.42 -12.59
C ILE A 41 -19.63 2.85 -13.78
N TRP A 42 -18.33 2.59 -13.69
CA TRP A 42 -17.43 2.86 -14.80
C TRP A 42 -17.80 1.97 -15.99
N SER A 43 -18.32 2.59 -17.05
CA SER A 43 -18.73 1.95 -18.31
C SER A 43 -17.66 2.05 -19.40
N GLY A 44 -16.39 2.23 -19.02
CA GLY A 44 -15.26 2.22 -19.94
C GLY A 44 -14.90 0.81 -20.45
N GLY A 45 -13.69 0.66 -21.01
CA GLY A 45 -13.21 -0.62 -21.58
C GLY A 45 -12.97 -1.73 -20.55
N LEU A 46 -12.04 -2.66 -20.82
CA LEU A 46 -11.66 -3.71 -19.84
C LEU A 46 -10.66 -3.23 -18.78
N LEU A 47 -9.81 -2.26 -19.16
CA LEU A 47 -8.81 -1.67 -18.28
C LEU A 47 -9.41 -0.43 -17.63
N PRO A 48 -9.40 -0.30 -16.28
CA PRO A 48 -9.91 0.85 -15.54
C PRO A 48 -9.02 2.07 -15.80
N ARG A 49 -9.10 2.59 -17.02
CA ARG A 49 -8.63 3.91 -17.42
C ARG A 49 -9.67 4.90 -16.88
N GLY A 50 -9.76 4.95 -15.55
CA GLY A 50 -10.54 5.93 -14.83
C GLY A 50 -9.92 7.31 -15.00
N VAL A 51 -10.71 8.32 -14.65
CA VAL A 51 -10.50 9.78 -14.76
C VAL A 51 -9.17 10.31 -14.16
N GLU A 52 -8.36 9.44 -13.55
CA GLU A 52 -7.07 9.79 -12.97
C GLU A 52 -5.98 9.89 -14.04
N LYS A 53 -5.21 10.97 -13.99
CA LYS A 53 -4.05 11.17 -14.87
C LYS A 53 -3.05 10.02 -14.64
N PRO A 54 -2.43 9.47 -15.69
CA PRO A 54 -1.33 8.51 -15.49
C PRO A 54 -0.26 9.15 -14.60
N LEU A 55 0.23 8.39 -13.61
CA LEU A 55 1.35 8.86 -12.79
C LEU A 55 2.52 9.21 -13.72
N PRO A 56 3.19 10.36 -13.50
CA PRO A 56 4.34 10.71 -14.31
C PRO A 56 5.40 9.63 -14.17
N MET A 57 6.02 9.26 -15.30
CA MET A 57 7.19 8.39 -15.28
C MET A 57 8.25 9.05 -14.39
N PRO A 58 8.87 8.31 -13.45
CA PRO A 58 9.92 8.88 -12.63
C PRO A 58 11.07 9.34 -13.52
N GLU A 59 11.70 10.45 -13.15
CA GLU A 59 12.90 10.94 -13.82
C GLU A 59 14.01 9.88 -13.74
N TYR A 60 14.62 9.57 -14.89
CA TYR A 60 15.72 8.61 -14.95
C TYR A 60 16.95 9.17 -14.22
N ARG A 61 17.46 8.40 -13.25
CA ARG A 61 18.68 8.74 -12.50
C ARG A 61 19.72 7.64 -12.71
N PRO A 62 20.74 7.85 -13.57
CA PRO A 62 21.77 6.84 -13.80
C PRO A 62 22.57 6.61 -12.51
N ALA A 63 22.70 5.34 -12.09
CA ALA A 63 23.49 4.99 -10.93
C ALA A 63 24.98 4.87 -11.30
N ASN A 64 25.85 5.62 -10.63
CA ASN A 64 27.29 5.44 -10.79
C ASN A 64 27.71 4.10 -10.11
N ALA A 65 28.33 3.21 -10.88
CA ALA A 65 28.83 1.92 -10.39
C ALA A 65 30.14 2.06 -9.59
N TRP A 66 30.93 3.09 -9.89
CA TRP A 66 32.28 3.32 -9.35
C TRP A 66 32.30 4.43 -8.29
N THR A 67 31.23 4.56 -7.49
CA THR A 67 31.32 5.40 -6.29
C THR A 67 32.28 4.76 -5.31
N GLU A 68 33.03 5.57 -4.56
CA GLU A 68 34.02 5.11 -3.59
C GLU A 68 33.47 4.02 -2.67
N ARG A 69 32.27 4.20 -2.12
CA ARG A 69 31.59 3.20 -1.28
C ARG A 69 31.39 1.85 -1.97
N LYS A 70 31.08 1.83 -3.27
CA LYS A 70 30.89 0.59 -4.04
C LYS A 70 32.23 -0.02 -4.44
N ALA A 71 33.19 0.81 -4.84
CA ALA A 71 34.52 0.39 -5.24
C ALA A 71 35.31 -0.24 -4.08
N LEU A 72 35.18 0.31 -2.87
CA LEU A 72 35.87 -0.16 -1.65
C LEU A 72 35.07 -1.20 -0.84
N PHE A 73 33.91 -1.63 -1.32
CA PHE A 73 33.08 -2.58 -0.59
C PHE A 73 33.80 -3.93 -0.45
N GLY A 74 33.89 -4.45 0.78
CA GLY A 74 34.49 -5.76 1.08
C GLY A 74 36.03 -5.78 1.23
N GLN A 75 36.70 -4.63 1.11
CA GLN A 75 38.17 -4.55 1.12
C GLN A 75 38.83 -5.21 2.35
N ASN A 76 38.20 -5.13 3.53
CA ASN A 76 38.78 -5.60 4.80
C ASN A 76 38.01 -6.77 5.43
N ASP A 77 37.26 -7.55 4.64
CA ASP A 77 36.42 -8.63 5.18
C ASP A 77 37.26 -9.81 5.72
N TYR A 78 38.45 -10.05 5.16
CA TYR A 78 39.35 -11.16 5.52
C TYR A 78 40.57 -10.71 6.34
N ILE A 79 40.43 -9.61 7.10
CA ILE A 79 41.54 -9.02 7.87
C ILE A 79 42.06 -9.94 8.99
N ASP A 80 41.24 -10.89 9.44
CA ASP A 80 41.59 -11.87 10.46
C ASP A 80 42.50 -12.97 9.93
N ILE A 81 42.26 -13.45 8.71
CA ILE A 81 43.04 -14.54 8.10
C ILE A 81 44.24 -14.04 7.29
N LEU A 82 44.18 -12.82 6.73
CA LEU A 82 45.27 -12.25 5.92
C LEU A 82 46.11 -11.20 6.67
N GLY A 83 45.67 -10.78 7.86
CA GLY A 83 46.36 -9.79 8.71
C GLY A 83 47.15 -10.41 9.86
N SER A 84 47.29 -9.66 10.97
CA SER A 84 47.97 -10.12 12.19
C SER A 84 47.14 -11.07 13.06
N GLY A 85 45.85 -11.25 12.75
CA GLY A 85 44.92 -12.06 13.54
C GLY A 85 44.36 -11.38 14.81
N ASP A 86 44.80 -10.16 15.14
CA ASP A 86 44.39 -9.46 16.37
C ASP A 86 42.94 -8.92 16.32
N LEU A 87 42.40 -8.74 15.10
CA LEU A 87 41.14 -8.05 14.86
C LEU A 87 40.15 -8.92 14.09
N HIS A 88 39.05 -9.32 14.76
CA HIS A 88 37.95 -10.05 14.13
C HIS A 88 37.03 -9.12 13.30
N PRO A 89 36.56 -9.50 12.10
CA PRO A 89 35.80 -8.62 11.19
C PRO A 89 34.54 -7.98 11.80
N VAL A 90 33.85 -8.71 12.69
CA VAL A 90 32.70 -8.21 13.47
C VAL A 90 32.99 -6.90 14.21
N LYS A 91 34.23 -6.69 14.67
CA LYS A 91 34.62 -5.48 15.41
C LYS A 91 34.70 -4.24 14.50
N ILE A 92 34.93 -4.43 13.20
CA ILE A 92 35.09 -3.39 12.16
C ILE A 92 33.74 -2.80 11.72
N LEU A 93 32.61 -3.45 12.06
CA LEU A 93 31.27 -3.00 11.70
C LEU A 93 30.82 -1.74 12.47
N TYR A 94 31.53 -0.62 12.33
CA TYR A 94 31.29 0.63 13.07
C TYR A 94 29.91 1.24 12.81
N THR A 95 29.35 1.02 11.61
CA THR A 95 28.00 1.46 11.23
C THR A 95 26.91 0.73 12.02
N VAL A 96 27.21 -0.47 12.53
CA VAL A 96 26.24 -1.36 13.16
C VAL A 96 26.24 -1.15 14.68
N PRO A 97 25.08 -1.02 15.34
CA PRO A 97 25.02 -0.88 16.79
C PRO A 97 25.73 -2.03 17.54
N SER A 98 26.43 -1.70 18.61
CA SER A 98 27.20 -2.68 19.42
C SER A 98 26.39 -3.88 19.89
N TRP A 99 25.08 -3.71 20.11
CA TRP A 99 24.22 -4.78 20.58
C TRP A 99 23.81 -5.80 19.52
N ILE A 100 24.01 -5.51 18.22
CA ILE A 100 23.67 -6.41 17.12
C ILE A 100 24.90 -6.86 16.30
N ARG A 101 26.08 -6.25 16.52
CA ARG A 101 27.34 -6.67 15.90
C ARG A 101 27.63 -8.16 16.16
N GLY A 102 27.74 -8.95 15.10
CA GLY A 102 28.07 -10.38 15.16
C GLY A 102 27.01 -11.27 15.78
N VAL A 103 25.77 -10.77 15.90
CA VAL A 103 24.65 -11.52 16.47
C VAL A 103 23.74 -11.95 15.35
N THR A 104 23.46 -13.24 15.29
CA THR A 104 22.45 -13.83 14.42
C THR A 104 21.33 -14.42 15.27
N GLY A 105 20.11 -14.46 14.72
CA GLY A 105 18.96 -15.00 15.43
C GLY A 105 17.63 -14.46 14.96
N ASN A 106 16.55 -14.98 15.55
CA ASN A 106 15.21 -14.50 15.30
C ASN A 106 14.97 -13.14 16.01
N GLU A 107 13.90 -12.45 15.61
CA GLU A 107 13.54 -11.14 16.19
C GLU A 107 13.44 -11.19 17.72
N TYR A 108 12.92 -12.29 18.28
CA TYR A 108 12.76 -12.44 19.72
C TYR A 108 14.11 -12.45 20.46
N GLN A 109 15.07 -13.24 19.97
CA GLN A 109 16.43 -13.31 20.52
C GLN A 109 17.13 -11.95 20.42
N ILE A 110 17.00 -11.27 19.27
CA ILE A 110 17.59 -9.95 19.05
C ILE A 110 17.01 -8.92 20.03
N LEU A 111 15.69 -8.92 20.25
CA LEU A 111 15.04 -8.01 21.19
C LEU A 111 15.38 -8.32 22.65
N LEU A 112 15.51 -9.60 23.03
CA LEU A 112 15.98 -9.98 24.36
C LEU A 112 17.39 -9.45 24.64
N ARG A 113 18.29 -9.58 23.66
CA ARG A 113 19.65 -9.04 23.77
C ARG A 113 19.65 -7.51 23.87
N LYS A 114 18.88 -6.85 23.01
CA LYS A 114 18.72 -5.39 23.05
C LYS A 114 18.22 -4.93 24.42
N ARG A 115 17.19 -5.60 24.97
CA ARG A 115 16.68 -5.34 26.32
C ARG A 115 17.75 -5.51 27.38
N LYS A 116 18.53 -6.61 27.35
CA LYS A 116 19.62 -6.87 28.29
C LYS A 116 20.67 -5.75 28.27
N MET A 117 21.10 -5.34 27.08
CA MET A 117 22.14 -4.31 26.95
C MET A 117 21.64 -2.91 27.34
N TRP A 118 20.39 -2.60 27.02
CA TRP A 118 19.81 -1.28 27.31
C TRP A 118 19.32 -1.14 28.75
N ALA A 119 19.04 -2.25 29.44
CA ALA A 119 18.65 -2.23 30.86
C ALA A 119 19.65 -1.48 31.74
N ASN A 120 20.94 -1.53 31.40
CA ASN A 120 22.01 -0.89 32.16
C ASN A 120 22.24 0.59 31.78
N SER A 121 21.68 1.07 30.65
CA SER A 121 22.03 2.39 30.06
C SER A 121 21.00 3.49 30.34
N GLY A 122 20.11 3.32 31.33
CA GLY A 122 19.07 4.32 31.66
C GLY A 122 18.03 4.55 30.56
N SER A 123 17.94 3.66 29.55
CA SER A 123 17.05 3.82 28.41
C SER A 123 15.57 3.84 28.78
N ARG A 124 15.23 3.24 29.92
CA ARG A 124 13.85 3.17 30.44
C ARG A 124 13.34 4.55 30.82
N GLN A 125 14.21 5.37 31.40
CA GLN A 125 13.91 6.74 31.82
C GLN A 125 13.94 7.70 30.62
N THR A 126 14.96 7.58 29.76
CA THR A 126 15.14 8.52 28.64
C THR A 126 14.16 8.28 27.48
N ARG A 127 13.75 7.02 27.24
CA ARG A 127 12.88 6.63 26.11
C ARG A 127 11.77 5.67 26.56
N PRO A 128 10.88 6.08 27.47
CA PRO A 128 9.90 5.19 28.11
C PRO A 128 8.90 4.58 27.11
N THR A 129 8.49 5.34 26.08
CA THR A 129 7.58 4.84 25.03
C THR A 129 8.20 3.71 24.22
N LYS A 130 9.46 3.89 23.76
CA LYS A 130 10.20 2.86 23.02
C LYS A 130 10.51 1.64 23.86
N TRP A 131 10.79 1.82 25.15
CA TRP A 131 10.95 0.71 26.09
C TRP A 131 9.65 -0.11 26.20
N LYS A 132 8.51 0.56 26.39
CA LYS A 132 7.19 -0.08 26.48
C LYS A 132 6.81 -0.82 25.19
N GLU A 133 7.06 -0.23 24.02
CA GLU A 133 6.84 -0.88 22.72
C GLU A 133 7.68 -2.17 22.59
N MET A 134 8.95 -2.12 22.96
CA MET A 134 9.85 -3.27 22.94
C MET A 134 9.37 -4.39 23.87
N GLU A 135 9.00 -4.10 25.11
CA GLU A 135 8.48 -5.10 26.05
C GLU A 135 7.17 -5.73 25.55
N LYS A 136 6.26 -4.93 24.98
CA LYS A 136 5.03 -5.45 24.34
C LYS A 136 5.37 -6.42 23.21
N ARG A 137 6.35 -6.08 22.36
CA ARG A 137 6.78 -6.94 21.24
C ARG A 137 7.41 -8.24 21.75
N ILE A 138 8.28 -8.17 22.75
CA ILE A 138 8.88 -9.35 23.41
C ILE A 138 7.78 -10.26 23.98
N SER A 139 6.81 -9.69 24.71
CA SER A 139 5.69 -10.44 25.28
C SER A 139 4.81 -11.10 24.21
N PHE A 140 4.55 -10.40 23.10
CA PHE A 140 3.81 -10.94 21.97
C PHE A 140 4.58 -12.11 21.32
N LEU A 141 5.86 -11.92 21.00
CA LEU A 141 6.69 -12.93 20.36
C LEU A 141 6.84 -14.17 21.22
N TYR A 142 7.04 -14.02 22.53
CA TYR A 142 7.08 -15.15 23.46
C TYR A 142 5.79 -16.00 23.38
N ARG A 143 4.62 -15.35 23.45
CA ARG A 143 3.33 -16.05 23.34
C ARG A 143 3.15 -16.71 21.98
N LYS A 144 3.52 -16.04 20.90
CA LYS A 144 3.38 -16.55 19.52
C LYS A 144 4.30 -17.76 19.29
N LEU A 145 5.58 -17.64 19.63
CA LEU A 145 6.57 -18.68 19.41
C LEU A 145 6.26 -19.93 20.23
N ASN A 146 5.94 -19.77 21.52
CA ASN A 146 5.77 -20.91 22.41
C ASN A 146 4.35 -21.50 22.46
N ARG A 147 3.31 -20.77 22.05
CA ARG A 147 1.91 -21.25 22.15
C ARG A 147 1.21 -21.42 20.80
N LYS A 148 1.68 -20.77 19.74
CA LYS A 148 0.97 -20.71 18.45
C LYS A 148 1.77 -21.26 17.28
N THR A 149 3.08 -21.41 17.44
CA THR A 149 3.95 -21.98 16.41
C THR A 149 3.91 -23.50 16.57
N LYS A 150 3.65 -24.22 15.49
CA LYS A 150 3.70 -25.68 15.50
C LYS A 150 5.15 -26.09 15.76
N THR A 151 5.43 -26.68 16.90
CA THR A 151 6.70 -27.37 17.13
C THR A 151 6.60 -28.76 16.53
N GLY A 152 7.69 -29.25 15.92
CA GLY A 152 7.78 -30.67 15.53
C GLY A 152 7.70 -31.58 16.76
N PRO A 153 7.56 -32.91 16.56
CA PRO A 153 7.66 -33.86 17.65
C PRO A 153 9.01 -33.66 18.38
N SER A 154 9.01 -33.87 19.71
CA SER A 154 10.26 -33.93 20.46
C SER A 154 11.11 -35.08 19.93
N PRO A 155 12.45 -34.93 19.83
CA PRO A 155 13.31 -36.08 19.64
C PRO A 155 13.11 -37.07 20.79
N ASP A 156 13.02 -38.36 20.48
CA ASP A 156 13.00 -39.45 21.46
C ASP A 156 14.34 -39.58 22.19
#